data_AF-A0A534CXH3-F1
#
_entry.id   AF-A0A534CXH3-F1
#
_cell.length_a   1.000
_cell.length_b   1.000
_cell.length_c   1.000
_cell.angle_alpha   90.00
_cell.angle_beta   90.00
_cell.angle_gamma   90.00
#
_symmetry.space_group_name_H-M   'P 1'
#
loop_
_entity.id
_entity.type
_entity.pdbx_description
1 polymer ?
#
loop_
_entity_poly.entity_id
_entity_poly.type
_entity_poly.pdbx_seq_one_letter_code
_entity_poly.pdbx_strand_id
1 'polypeptide(L)' 'MPKSAISICPRHLPTDLAPTVSGVVEREGTLVIFAASAAWCARLRYALEELEPEIRADFPALTAISVRVRPFA' A
#
# COMPACT_ATOMS: atom_id res chain seq x y z
N MET A 1 -12.95 10.35 -12.29
CA MET A 1 -12.01 9.29 -12.72
C MET A 1 -11.12 8.97 -11.52
N PRO A 2 -11.23 7.80 -10.87
CA PRO A 2 -10.38 7.50 -9.72
C PRO A 2 -8.94 7.40 -10.22
N LYS A 3 -8.07 8.30 -9.74
CA LYS A 3 -6.63 8.22 -9.97
C LYS A 3 -6.18 6.91 -9.35
N SER A 4 -6.00 5.92 -10.20
CA SER A 4 -5.82 4.53 -9.82
C SER A 4 -4.78 4.42 -8.71
N ALA A 5 -5.13 3.75 -7.62
CA ALA A 5 -4.23 3.30 -6.56
C ALA A 5 -2.99 2.52 -7.06
N ILE A 6 -2.86 2.31 -8.36
CA ILE A 6 -1.64 1.88 -9.03
C ILE A 6 -0.54 2.96 -8.95
N SER A 7 -0.88 4.26 -8.84
CA SER A 7 0.09 5.36 -8.84
C SER A 7 0.80 5.61 -7.51
N ILE A 8 0.37 5.02 -6.40
CA ILE A 8 1.12 5.10 -5.12
C ILE A 8 2.39 4.24 -5.13
N CYS A 9 2.42 3.17 -5.93
CA CYS A 9 3.61 2.38 -6.22
C CYS A 9 4.34 3.06 -7.37
N PRO A 10 5.49 3.75 -7.20
CA PRO A 10 6.65 3.45 -6.36
C PRO A 10 7.30 4.71 -5.72
N ARG A 11 6.57 5.84 -5.64
CA ARG A 11 7.16 7.14 -5.26
C ARG A 11 7.31 7.33 -3.75
N HIS A 12 6.36 6.80 -2.98
CA HIS A 12 6.40 6.89 -1.52
C HIS A 12 7.02 5.65 -0.89
N LEU A 13 7.00 4.50 -1.58
CA LEU A 13 7.59 3.28 -1.07
C LEU A 13 9.12 3.34 -1.17
N PRO A 14 9.85 2.98 -0.10
CA PRO A 14 11.28 2.75 -0.17
C PRO A 14 11.61 1.79 -1.32
N THR A 15 12.68 2.09 -2.06
CA THR A 15 13.08 1.36 -3.28
C THR A 15 13.24 -0.14 -3.07
N ASP A 16 13.61 -0.55 -1.85
CA ASP A 16 13.77 -1.96 -1.45
C ASP A 16 12.43 -2.70 -1.23
N LEU A 17 11.35 -1.95 -0.92
CA LEU A 17 10.02 -2.49 -0.64
C LEU A 17 9.14 -2.57 -1.88
N ALA A 18 9.38 -1.73 -2.89
CA ALA A 18 8.67 -1.75 -4.17
C ALA A 18 8.57 -3.14 -4.83
N PRO A 19 9.65 -3.96 -4.93
CA PRO A 19 9.55 -5.31 -5.52
C PRO A 19 8.79 -6.32 -4.65
N THR A 20 8.57 -6.02 -3.37
CA THR A 20 7.86 -6.92 -2.44
C THR A 20 6.34 -6.72 -2.47
N VAL A 21 5.90 -5.59 -3.02
CA VAL A 21 4.49 -5.28 -3.27
C VAL A 21 4.03 -6.02 -4.51
N SER A 22 3.18 -7.02 -4.29
CA SER A 22 2.63 -7.87 -5.34
C SER A 22 1.36 -7.28 -5.99
N GLY A 23 0.83 -6.19 -5.45
CA GLY A 23 -0.32 -5.49 -6.01
C GLY A 23 -0.97 -4.52 -5.03
N VAL A 24 -1.78 -3.61 -5.56
CA VAL A 24 -2.54 -2.62 -4.78
C VAL A 24 -3.96 -2.55 -5.32
N VAL A 25 -4.94 -2.50 -4.42
CA VAL A 25 -6.35 -2.36 -4.75
C VAL A 25 -6.98 -1.32 -3.84
N GLU A 26 -7.77 -0.41 -4.40
CA GLU A 26 -8.64 0.47 -3.62
C GLU A 26 -10.04 -0.14 -3.55
N ARG A 27 -10.59 -0.23 -2.34
CA ARG A 27 -11.94 -0.74 -2.05
C ARG A 27 -12.61 0.17 -1.05
N GLU A 28 -13.66 0.87 -1.48
CA GLU A 28 -14.52 1.67 -0.59
C GLU A 28 -13.73 2.70 0.25
N GLY A 29 -12.73 3.36 -0.35
CA GLY A 29 -11.83 4.29 0.33
C GLY A 29 -10.74 3.63 1.19
N THR A 30 -10.71 2.29 1.25
CA THR A 30 -9.61 1.54 1.85
C THR A 30 -8.60 1.12 0.80
N LEU A 31 -7.35 1.48 1.02
CA LEU A 31 -6.22 1.05 0.22
C LEU A 31 -5.70 -0.30 0.72
N VAL A 32 -5.78 -1.34 -0.09
CA VAL A 32 -5.30 -2.69 0.24
C VAL A 32 -4.03 -2.98 -0.55
N ILE A 33 -2.91 -3.15 0.16
CA ILE A 33 -1.60 -3.46 -0.40
C ILE A 33 -1.31 -4.94 -0.16
N PHE A 34 -0.98 -5.67 -1.23
CA PHE A 34 -0.64 -7.08 -1.17
C PHE A 34 0.87 -7.27 -1.15
N ALA A 35 1.37 -7.97 -0.14
CA ALA A 35 2.77 -8.35 -0.03
C ALA A 35 3.00 -9.80 -0.44
N ALA A 36 4.22 -10.09 -0.90
CA ALA A 36 4.65 -11.43 -1.27
C ALA A 36 4.71 -12.42 -0.07
N SER A 37 4.87 -11.92 1.16
CA SER A 37 4.92 -12.77 2.36
C SER A 37 4.47 -12.04 3.63
N ALA A 38 4.15 -12.80 4.68
CA ALA A 38 3.78 -12.25 5.99
C ALA A 38 4.92 -11.44 6.64
N ALA A 39 6.17 -11.84 6.42
CA ALA A 39 7.34 -11.11 6.90
C ALA A 39 7.48 -9.74 6.24
N TRP A 40 7.08 -9.60 4.97
CA TRP A 40 7.01 -8.33 4.28
C TRP A 40 5.81 -7.49 4.69
N CYS A 41 4.66 -8.10 5.04
CA CYS A 41 3.51 -7.37 5.57
C CYS A 41 3.87 -6.56 6.83
N ALA A 42 4.64 -7.13 7.76
CA ALA A 42 5.07 -6.41 8.95
C ALA A 42 5.96 -5.21 8.60
N ARG A 43 6.96 -5.41 7.73
CA ARG A 43 7.87 -4.34 7.26
C ARG A 43 7.13 -3.23 6.53
N LEU A 44 6.19 -3.60 5.65
CA LEU A 44 5.36 -2.65 4.91
C LEU A 44 4.46 -1.84 5.83
N ARG A 45 3.86 -2.45 6.88
CA ARG A 45 3.05 -1.70 7.85
C ARG A 45 3.88 -0.62 8.55
N TYR A 46 5.08 -0.96 9.01
CA TYR A 46 5.98 0.03 9.61
C TYR A 46 6.34 1.16 8.65
N ALA A 47 6.75 0.83 7.41
CA ALA A 47 7.08 1.86 6.41
C ALA A 47 5.86 2.73 6.05
N LEU A 48 4.67 2.14 6.01
CA LEU A 48 3.43 2.87 5.69
C LEU A 48 2.96 3.75 6.83
N GLU A 49 3.22 3.42 8.10
CA GLU A 49 2.90 4.31 9.23
C GLU A 49 3.65 5.63 9.12
N GLU A 50 4.91 5.61 8.70
CA GLU A 50 5.71 6.83 8.48
C GLU A 50 5.21 7.64 7.28
N LEU A 51 4.74 6.95 6.23
CA LEU A 51 4.26 7.56 4.99
C LEU A 51 2.77 7.91 5.01
N GLU A 52 2.01 7.44 6.01
CA GLU A 52 0.57 7.67 6.13
C GLU A 52 0.18 9.14 5.99
N PRO A 53 0.84 10.11 6.66
CA PRO A 53 0.50 11.53 6.50
C PRO A 53 0.70 12.05 5.07
N GLU A 54 1.75 11.59 4.36
CA GLU A 54 1.97 11.96 2.95
C GLU A 54 0.92 11.34 2.04
N ILE A 55 0.64 10.04 2.23
CA ILE A 55 -0.38 9.30 1.47
C ILE A 55 -1.75 9.95 1.69
N ARG A 56 -2.07 10.37 2.91
CA ARG A 56 -3.35 11.04 3.23
C ARG A 56 -3.41 12.46 2.66
N ALA A 57 -2.29 13.16 2.55
CA ALA A 57 -2.23 14.47 1.90
C ALA A 57 -2.49 14.37 0.38
N ASP A 58 -1.93 13.34 -0.27
CA ASP A 58 -2.14 13.08 -1.71
C ASP A 58 -3.51 12.44 -2.00
N PHE A 59 -4.02 11.64 -1.07
CA PHE A 59 -5.28 10.91 -1.19
C PHE A 59 -6.18 11.14 0.03
N PRO A 60 -6.77 12.34 0.19
CA PRO A 60 -7.61 12.67 1.33
C PRO A 60 -8.92 11.87 1.39
N ALA A 61 -9.29 11.20 0.30
CA ALA A 61 -10.45 10.31 0.23
C ALA A 61 -10.18 8.92 0.84
N LEU A 62 -8.92 8.57 1.15
CA LEU A 62 -8.61 7.31 1.81
C LEU A 62 -9.03 7.36 3.27
N THR A 63 -9.84 6.39 3.67
CA THR A 63 -10.29 6.19 5.05
C THR A 63 -9.40 5.22 5.81
N ALA A 64 -8.75 4.28 5.12
CA ALA A 64 -7.86 3.31 5.74
C ALA A 64 -6.81 2.76 4.77
N ILE A 65 -5.69 2.27 5.33
CA ILE A 65 -4.67 1.53 4.60
C ILE A 65 -4.52 0.15 5.26
N SER A 66 -4.55 -0.92 4.46
CA SER A 66 -4.48 -2.30 4.94
C SER A 66 -3.43 -3.08 4.15
N VAL A 67 -2.55 -3.79 4.86
CA VAL A 67 -1.55 -4.66 4.23
C VAL A 67 -1.98 -6.12 4.41
N ARG A 68 -2.00 -6.89 3.33
CA ARG A 68 -2.39 -8.30 3.33
C ARG A 68 -1.37 -9.14 2.55
N VAL A 69 -1.21 -10.41 2.94
CA VAL A 69 -0.43 -11.35 2.11
C VAL A 69 -1.30 -11.78 0.95
N ARG A 70 -0.76 -11.83 -0.28
CA ARG A 70 -1.50 -12.44 -1.38
C ARG A 70 -1.66 -13.95 -1.09
N PRO A 71 -2.88 -14.49 -0.99
CA PRO A 71 -3.04 -15.94 -0.89
C PRO A 71 -2.48 -16.57 -2.17
N PHE A 72 -1.58 -17.54 -2.03
CA PHE A 72 -1.24 -18.42 -3.15
C PHE A 72 -2.49 -19.27 -3.44
N ALA A 73 -3.00 -19.15 -4.65
CA ALA A 73 -3.99 -20.07 -5.22
C ALA A 73 -3.28 -21.00 -6.21
#